data_AF-M4T972-F1
#
_entry.id   AF-M4T972-F1
#
_cell.length_a   1.000
_cell.length_b   1.000
_cell.length_c   1.000
_cell.angle_alpha   90.00
_cell.angle_beta   90.00
_cell.angle_gamma   90.00
#
_symmetry.space_group_name_H-M   'P 1'
#
loop_
_entity.id
_entity.type
_entity.pdbx_description
1 polymer ?
#
loop_
_entity_poly.entity_id
_entity_poly.type
_entity_poly.pdbx_seq_one_letter_code
_entity_poly.pdbx_strand_id
1 'polypeptide(L)'
;ASWTGTTKQNLLMQYYAAKAAQSITDLLERATDKMCNAIQKTATAAAATSAFITQLAETHGASSKGCLVTSENDGISDVQGANTLSGSGLKCKLPTGELKADTDSQHLDNNGFIKRQSSEQTVNTITAGSDFCVYPSQKSTNNLINQGTGQNLQGGPEYVAGFYNLQNGGLSLVATKTLTSGSTAPRVLHEAHKAYLELRDEPATFAFHTVATLAEDPTFQAIYTAVTQVATDNGETNKKPINNEIAQFSGEEAAFLTEFTTKPESETIPKGTAGLNQETTLGNLQPGEEAKRLLEHYQQLNFGTLNSKLKSLQDATTKQDPKAADICNKITD
;
A
#
# COMPACT_ATOMS: atom_id res chain seq x y z
N ALA A 1 -7.23 11.64 -41.66
CA ALA A 1 -7.51 12.94 -41.02
C ALA A 1 -6.29 13.33 -40.17
N SER A 2 -5.72 14.52 -40.37
CA SER A 2 -4.67 15.05 -39.51
C SER A 2 -5.32 15.64 -38.26
N TRP A 3 -5.14 14.99 -37.12
CA TRP A 3 -5.66 15.45 -35.85
C TRP A 3 -4.81 16.61 -35.31
N THR A 4 -5.42 17.66 -34.78
CA THR A 4 -4.73 18.83 -34.21
C THR A 4 -4.12 18.48 -32.84
N GLY A 5 -3.05 19.18 -32.45
CA GLY A 5 -2.37 18.98 -31.16
C GLY A 5 -3.32 19.08 -29.95
N THR A 6 -4.33 19.95 -30.04
CA THR A 6 -5.36 20.18 -29.00
C THR A 6 -6.20 18.94 -28.69
N THR A 7 -6.47 18.08 -29.68
CA THR A 7 -7.25 16.83 -29.47
C THR A 7 -6.42 15.80 -28.72
N LYS A 8 -5.11 15.71 -29.03
CA LYS A 8 -4.15 14.84 -28.34
C LYS A 8 -3.97 15.21 -26.88
N GLN A 9 -3.80 16.50 -26.61
CA GLN A 9 -3.68 17.04 -25.27
C GLN A 9 -4.94 16.77 -24.43
N ASN A 10 -6.14 17.00 -24.98
CA ASN A 10 -7.39 16.76 -24.26
C ASN A 10 -7.58 15.27 -23.88
N LEU A 11 -7.30 14.35 -24.80
CA LEU A 11 -7.38 12.91 -24.55
C LEU A 11 -6.45 12.46 -23.41
N LEU A 12 -5.20 12.92 -23.41
CA LEU A 12 -4.24 12.59 -22.36
C LEU A 12 -4.60 13.24 -21.02
N MET A 13 -5.10 14.48 -21.02
CA MET A 13 -5.58 15.11 -19.78
C MET A 13 -6.73 14.33 -19.14
N GLN A 14 -7.73 13.92 -19.92
CA GLN A 14 -8.85 13.11 -19.40
C GLN A 14 -8.38 11.76 -18.87
N TYR A 15 -7.45 11.12 -19.59
CA TYR A 15 -6.87 9.84 -19.18
C TYR A 15 -6.11 9.94 -17.85
N TYR A 16 -5.17 10.88 -17.73
CA TYR A 16 -4.39 11.02 -16.50
C TYR A 16 -5.24 11.54 -15.33
N ALA A 17 -6.29 12.33 -15.59
CA ALA A 17 -7.29 12.68 -14.57
C ALA A 17 -8.06 11.43 -14.08
N ALA A 18 -8.47 10.54 -14.98
CA ALA A 18 -9.13 9.28 -14.62
C ALA A 18 -8.20 8.36 -13.82
N LYS A 19 -6.92 8.23 -14.22
CA LYS A 19 -5.93 7.47 -13.45
C LYS A 19 -5.67 8.07 -12.08
N ALA A 20 -5.56 9.41 -11.96
CA ALA A 20 -5.41 10.08 -10.67
C ALA A 20 -6.61 9.83 -9.75
N ALA A 21 -7.85 9.90 -10.28
CA ALA A 21 -9.05 9.58 -9.52
C ALA A 21 -9.07 8.12 -9.06
N GLN A 22 -8.72 7.18 -9.95
CA GLN A 22 -8.61 5.76 -9.61
C GLN A 22 -7.57 5.53 -8.51
N SER A 23 -6.38 6.13 -8.62
CA SER A 23 -5.34 6.03 -7.60
C SER A 23 -5.78 6.59 -6.25
N ILE A 24 -6.57 7.66 -6.21
CA ILE A 24 -7.15 8.18 -4.97
C ILE A 24 -8.14 7.16 -4.37
N THR A 25 -9.02 6.58 -5.19
CA THR A 25 -9.95 5.53 -4.73
C THR A 25 -9.21 4.31 -4.21
N ASP A 26 -8.21 3.83 -4.93
CA ASP A 26 -7.37 2.69 -4.54
C ASP A 26 -6.61 2.98 -3.23
N LEU A 27 -6.09 4.21 -3.09
CA LEU A 27 -5.40 4.64 -1.88
C LEU A 27 -6.37 4.73 -0.70
N LEU A 28 -7.59 5.21 -0.89
CA LEU A 28 -8.63 5.26 0.14
C LEU A 28 -9.10 3.86 0.56
N GLU A 29 -9.33 2.95 -0.38
CA GLU A 29 -9.69 1.55 -0.10
C GLU A 29 -8.54 0.83 0.64
N ARG A 30 -7.30 1.00 0.16
CA ARG A 30 -6.10 0.43 0.79
C ARG A 30 -5.87 1.01 2.19
N ALA A 31 -6.00 2.32 2.35
CA ALA A 31 -5.77 2.99 3.63
C ALA A 31 -6.86 2.70 4.66
N THR A 32 -8.11 2.54 4.23
CA THR A 32 -9.22 2.35 5.17
C THR A 32 -9.37 0.88 5.55
N ASP A 33 -9.43 -0.03 4.58
CA ASP A 33 -9.76 -1.43 4.89
C ASP A 33 -8.50 -2.28 5.09
N LYS A 34 -7.55 -2.23 4.14
CA LYS A 34 -6.37 -3.11 4.20
C LYS A 34 -5.44 -2.71 5.35
N MET A 35 -5.16 -1.42 5.53
CA MET A 35 -4.30 -0.97 6.62
C MET A 35 -4.94 -1.17 8.00
N CYS A 36 -6.23 -0.83 8.19
CA CYS A 36 -6.88 -1.05 9.48
C CYS A 36 -6.95 -2.54 9.83
N ASN A 37 -7.30 -3.41 8.88
CA ASN A 37 -7.28 -4.85 9.10
C ASN A 37 -5.88 -5.35 9.45
N ALA A 38 -4.85 -4.94 8.71
CA ALA A 38 -3.48 -5.33 9.02
C ALA A 38 -3.02 -4.86 10.40
N ILE A 39 -3.30 -3.61 10.78
CA ILE A 39 -3.02 -3.09 12.12
C ILE A 39 -3.75 -3.95 13.16
N GLN A 40 -5.05 -4.21 12.99
CA GLN A 40 -5.82 -4.99 13.94
C GLN A 40 -5.29 -6.42 14.10
N LYS A 41 -5.05 -7.13 12.99
CA LYS A 41 -4.62 -8.53 13.01
C LYS A 41 -3.21 -8.68 13.58
N THR A 42 -2.28 -7.83 13.16
CA THR A 42 -0.89 -7.85 13.67
C THR A 42 -0.82 -7.41 15.14
N ALA A 43 -1.59 -6.38 15.54
CA ALA A 43 -1.69 -5.97 16.94
C ALA A 43 -2.30 -7.07 17.82
N THR A 44 -3.30 -7.80 17.33
CA THR A 44 -3.88 -8.95 18.06
C THR A 44 -2.83 -10.03 18.31
N ALA A 45 -2.05 -10.40 17.30
CA ALA A 45 -0.97 -11.38 17.45
C ALA A 45 0.15 -10.88 18.38
N ALA A 46 0.54 -9.61 18.25
CA ALA A 46 1.56 -8.98 19.08
C ALA A 46 1.12 -8.89 20.55
N ALA A 47 -0.13 -8.51 20.82
CA ALA A 47 -0.71 -8.42 22.16
C ALA A 47 -0.83 -9.80 22.82
N ALA A 48 -1.32 -10.81 22.09
CA ALA A 48 -1.40 -12.18 22.61
C ALA A 48 0.00 -12.77 22.91
N THR A 49 0.99 -12.46 22.08
CA THR A 49 2.39 -12.85 22.31
C THR A 49 2.96 -12.16 23.55
N SER A 50 2.78 -10.84 23.61
CA SER A 50 3.22 -9.98 24.69
C SER A 50 2.65 -10.39 26.05
N ALA A 51 1.32 -10.54 26.12
CA ALA A 51 0.62 -10.90 27.35
C ALA A 51 1.11 -12.24 27.91
N PHE A 52 1.33 -13.24 27.05
CA PHE A 52 1.80 -14.54 27.51
C PHE A 52 3.27 -14.48 27.96
N ILE A 53 4.15 -13.79 27.24
CA ILE A 53 5.55 -13.62 27.68
C ILE A 53 5.62 -12.91 29.05
N THR A 54 4.81 -11.86 29.23
CA THR A 54 4.65 -11.19 30.52
C THR A 54 4.14 -12.16 31.59
N GLN A 55 3.11 -12.96 31.29
CA GLN A 55 2.59 -13.96 32.21
C GLN A 55 3.66 -14.99 32.62
N LEU A 56 4.50 -15.46 31.69
CA LEU A 56 5.60 -16.38 32.04
C LEU A 56 6.65 -15.72 32.94
N ALA A 57 6.97 -14.44 32.69
CA ALA A 57 7.90 -13.68 33.53
C ALA A 57 7.35 -13.40 34.94
N GLU A 58 6.03 -13.21 35.07
CA GLU A 58 5.35 -13.05 36.37
C GLU A 58 5.09 -14.38 37.07
N THR A 59 5.08 -15.51 36.34
CA THR A 59 4.88 -16.84 36.92
C THR A 59 6.21 -17.41 37.40
N HIS A 60 6.64 -16.94 38.58
CA HIS A 60 7.85 -17.42 39.24
C HIS A 60 7.62 -17.63 40.75
N GLY A 61 8.43 -18.52 41.33
CA GLY A 61 8.47 -18.81 42.76
C GLY A 61 9.71 -18.23 43.43
N ALA A 62 10.05 -18.76 44.62
CA ALA A 62 11.31 -18.45 45.29
C ALA A 62 12.52 -19.00 44.48
N SER A 63 13.68 -18.36 44.65
CA SER A 63 14.92 -18.48 43.86
C SER A 63 15.08 -19.80 43.09
N SER A 64 15.15 -19.74 41.76
CA SER A 64 15.32 -20.81 40.75
C SER A 64 14.05 -21.53 40.25
N LYS A 65 12.85 -21.02 40.54
CA LYS A 65 11.59 -21.56 39.98
C LYS A 65 10.89 -20.52 39.13
N GLY A 66 10.73 -20.77 37.83
CA GLY A 66 10.03 -19.85 36.95
C GLY A 66 9.62 -20.47 35.62
N CYS A 67 8.68 -19.79 34.96
CA CYS A 67 8.14 -20.19 33.66
C CYS A 67 8.86 -19.57 32.46
N LEU A 68 9.82 -18.68 32.69
CA LEU A 68 10.68 -18.09 31.67
C LEU A 68 12.13 -18.07 32.17
N VAL A 69 13.07 -18.49 31.33
CA VAL A 69 14.49 -18.62 31.67
C VAL A 69 15.35 -17.74 30.79
N THR A 70 16.52 -17.32 31.28
CA THR A 70 17.43 -16.41 30.57
C THR A 70 18.31 -17.08 29.51
N SER A 71 18.45 -18.41 29.54
CA SER A 71 19.22 -19.17 28.53
C SER A 71 18.84 -20.66 28.50
N GLU A 72 19.28 -21.36 27.44
CA GLU A 72 19.05 -22.81 27.22
C GLU A 72 20.08 -23.72 27.93
N ASN A 73 21.13 -23.17 28.57
CA ASN A 73 22.27 -23.93 29.14
C ASN A 73 22.45 -23.73 30.67
N ASP A 74 23.25 -24.60 31.30
CA ASP A 74 23.57 -24.60 32.74
C ASP A 74 23.94 -23.21 33.29
N GLY A 75 23.35 -22.85 34.44
CA GLY A 75 23.33 -21.48 34.97
C GLY A 75 22.01 -20.75 34.76
N ILE A 76 20.91 -21.50 34.56
CA ILE A 76 19.55 -21.02 34.37
C ILE A 76 19.13 -20.09 35.52
N SER A 77 19.00 -18.80 35.22
CA SER A 77 18.25 -17.86 36.06
C SER A 77 16.84 -17.73 35.50
N ASP A 78 15.84 -17.74 36.37
CA ASP A 78 14.48 -17.40 36.03
C ASP A 78 14.34 -15.88 35.79
N VAL A 79 13.52 -15.52 34.81
CA VAL A 79 13.11 -14.14 34.56
C VAL A 79 12.05 -13.79 35.60
N GLN A 80 12.34 -12.81 36.47
CA GLN A 80 11.50 -12.44 37.60
C GLN A 80 10.83 -11.09 37.38
N GLY A 81 9.60 -11.13 36.88
CA GLY A 81 8.73 -9.98 36.68
C GLY A 81 8.97 -9.22 35.36
N ALA A 82 7.92 -8.56 34.89
CA ALA A 82 7.86 -7.93 33.56
C ALA A 82 8.97 -6.89 33.31
N ASN A 83 9.44 -6.20 34.35
CA ASN A 83 10.48 -5.17 34.23
C ASN A 83 11.81 -5.74 33.69
N THR A 84 12.06 -7.04 33.92
CA THR A 84 13.29 -7.71 33.47
C THR A 84 13.28 -8.10 31.99
N LEU A 85 12.11 -8.13 31.33
CA LEU A 85 11.96 -8.41 29.89
C LEU A 85 12.64 -7.35 29.00
N SER A 86 12.74 -6.12 29.51
CA SER A 86 13.37 -5.00 28.83
C SER A 86 14.90 -4.97 28.95
N GLY A 87 15.48 -5.86 29.77
CA GLY A 87 16.91 -5.98 30.01
C GLY A 87 17.70 -6.44 28.78
N SER A 88 19.03 -6.30 28.85
CA SER A 88 19.99 -6.39 27.74
C SER A 88 20.01 -7.72 26.96
N GLY A 89 19.35 -8.78 27.44
CA GLY A 89 19.32 -10.10 26.80
C GLY A 89 18.08 -10.44 25.96
N LEU A 90 16.87 -10.01 26.37
CA LEU A 90 15.61 -10.51 25.80
C LEU A 90 14.98 -9.56 24.76
N LYS A 91 15.25 -8.26 24.85
CA LYS A 91 14.73 -7.21 23.95
C LYS A 91 13.21 -7.30 23.69
N CYS A 92 12.43 -7.90 24.58
CA CYS A 92 10.99 -8.08 24.44
C CYS A 92 10.27 -6.87 25.05
N LYS A 93 10.37 -5.73 24.36
CA LYS A 93 9.69 -4.50 24.78
C LYS A 93 8.24 -4.55 24.35
N LEU A 94 7.33 -4.37 25.31
CA LEU A 94 5.93 -4.14 25.02
C LEU A 94 5.76 -2.78 24.33
N PRO A 95 5.11 -2.72 23.15
CA PRO A 95 4.84 -1.45 22.51
C PRO A 95 3.79 -0.68 23.34
N THR A 96 4.19 0.48 23.88
CA THR A 96 3.32 1.36 24.69
C THR A 96 3.16 2.77 24.10
N GLY A 97 3.81 3.03 22.98
CA GLY A 97 3.79 4.34 22.30
C GLY A 97 2.70 4.44 21.23
N GLU A 98 2.51 5.67 20.75
CA GLU A 98 1.68 5.96 19.58
C GLU A 98 2.22 5.28 18.32
N LEU A 99 1.33 4.97 17.37
CA LEU A 99 1.71 4.51 16.05
C LEU A 99 2.55 5.59 15.36
N LYS A 100 3.72 5.19 14.87
CA LYS A 100 4.64 6.04 14.12
C LYS A 100 5.08 5.30 12.86
N ALA A 101 5.38 6.07 11.82
CA ALA A 101 6.07 5.51 10.66
C ALA A 101 7.43 4.96 11.11
N ASP A 102 7.74 3.74 10.69
CA ASP A 102 8.99 3.05 11.00
C ASP A 102 9.44 2.24 9.79
N THR A 103 10.72 1.85 9.77
CA THR A 103 11.26 0.98 8.73
C THR A 103 10.95 -0.48 9.04
N ASP A 104 10.69 -1.28 7.99
CA ASP A 104 10.44 -2.72 8.14
C ASP A 104 11.68 -3.40 8.73
N SER A 105 11.52 -4.01 9.91
CA SER A 105 12.55 -4.76 10.62
C SER A 105 12.86 -6.14 9.99
N GLN A 106 12.15 -6.50 8.90
CA GLN A 106 12.31 -7.75 8.14
C GLN A 106 12.35 -8.98 9.04
N HIS A 107 11.30 -9.14 9.85
CA HIS A 107 11.11 -10.34 10.67
C HIS A 107 10.16 -11.36 10.03
N LEU A 108 9.42 -10.93 9.01
CA LEU A 108 8.50 -11.74 8.21
C LEU A 108 8.91 -11.70 6.73
N ASP A 109 8.62 -12.76 5.99
CA ASP A 109 8.75 -12.83 4.53
C ASP A 109 7.45 -13.31 3.87
N ASN A 110 7.55 -13.72 2.60
CA ASN A 110 6.45 -14.33 1.83
C ASN A 110 5.78 -15.53 2.51
N ASN A 111 6.50 -16.26 3.35
CA ASN A 111 6.07 -17.55 3.88
C ASN A 111 5.72 -17.46 5.36
N GLY A 112 6.44 -16.66 6.15
CA GLY A 112 6.25 -16.58 7.59
C GLY A 112 7.41 -15.85 8.27
N PHE A 113 7.83 -16.32 9.46
CA PHE A 113 8.94 -15.73 10.20
C PHE A 113 10.31 -16.16 9.67
N ILE A 114 11.18 -15.19 9.35
CA ILE A 114 12.52 -15.43 8.74
C ILE A 114 13.45 -16.21 9.69
N LYS A 115 13.47 -15.84 10.97
CA LYS A 115 14.39 -16.41 11.99
C LYS A 115 13.78 -17.53 12.84
N ARG A 116 12.68 -18.16 12.43
CA ARG A 116 11.99 -19.20 13.23
C ARG A 116 11.81 -20.52 12.50
N GLN A 117 11.40 -21.53 13.28
CA GLN A 117 11.47 -22.96 12.96
C GLN A 117 10.78 -23.34 11.65
N SER A 118 11.51 -24.08 10.81
CA SER A 118 11.03 -24.67 9.54
C SER A 118 10.15 -25.90 9.73
N SER A 119 10.19 -26.51 10.90
CA SER A 119 9.43 -27.70 11.26
C SER A 119 8.92 -27.57 12.69
N GLU A 120 7.83 -28.28 13.00
CA GLU A 120 7.36 -28.42 14.37
C GLU A 120 8.48 -29.02 15.24
N GLN A 121 8.73 -28.45 16.42
CA GLN A 121 9.68 -29.05 17.34
C GLN A 121 9.03 -30.18 18.14
N THR A 122 9.78 -31.26 18.33
CA THR A 122 9.33 -32.37 19.16
C THR A 122 9.11 -31.94 20.60
N VAL A 123 8.06 -32.49 21.17
CA VAL A 123 7.73 -32.35 22.58
C VAL A 123 8.94 -32.71 23.45
N ASN A 124 9.20 -31.91 24.50
CA ASN A 124 10.33 -31.99 25.45
C ASN A 124 11.66 -31.31 25.04
N THR A 125 11.75 -30.64 23.88
CA THR A 125 12.92 -29.80 23.56
C THR A 125 12.80 -28.35 24.07
N ILE A 126 11.65 -28.00 24.67
CA ILE A 126 11.28 -26.63 25.08
C ILE A 126 11.23 -26.54 26.61
N THR A 127 12.05 -27.31 27.31
CA THR A 127 12.14 -27.33 28.77
C THR A 127 13.58 -27.19 29.21
N ALA A 128 13.82 -26.25 30.13
CA ALA A 128 15.11 -26.08 30.78
C ALA A 128 15.07 -26.78 32.15
N GLY A 129 15.38 -28.08 32.18
CA GLY A 129 15.48 -28.87 33.41
C GLY A 129 14.16 -29.39 34.01
N SER A 130 14.25 -30.02 35.19
CA SER A 130 13.15 -30.76 35.84
C SER A 130 12.18 -29.86 36.62
N ASP A 131 10.94 -29.77 36.13
CA ASP A 131 9.72 -29.31 36.83
C ASP A 131 9.72 -27.89 37.45
N PHE A 132 10.00 -26.87 36.63
CA PHE A 132 9.97 -25.46 37.05
C PHE A 132 8.67 -24.71 36.67
N CYS A 133 7.87 -25.25 35.74
CA CYS A 133 6.68 -24.59 35.21
C CYS A 133 5.60 -25.59 34.75
N VAL A 134 4.32 -25.27 34.96
CA VAL A 134 3.19 -26.14 34.60
C VAL A 134 2.76 -26.04 33.13
N TYR A 135 3.09 -24.94 32.43
CA TYR A 135 2.75 -24.77 31.01
C TYR A 135 3.38 -25.81 30.08
N PRO A 136 4.66 -26.23 30.25
CA PRO A 136 5.24 -27.26 29.41
C PRO A 136 4.77 -28.69 29.71
N SER A 137 4.10 -28.92 30.85
CA SER A 137 3.70 -30.25 31.31
C SER A 137 2.71 -30.90 30.35
N GLN A 138 2.89 -32.21 30.11
CA GLN A 138 2.01 -33.03 29.28
C GLN A 138 0.51 -32.94 29.66
N LYS A 139 -0.36 -33.28 28.70
CA LYS A 139 -1.82 -33.22 28.89
C LYS A 139 -2.32 -34.15 29.98
N SER A 140 -1.76 -35.36 30.05
CA SER A 140 -2.07 -36.31 31.11
C SER A 140 -1.53 -35.76 32.43
N THR A 141 -2.33 -35.85 33.50
CA THR A 141 -1.93 -35.38 34.85
C THR A 141 -1.44 -33.93 34.87
N ASN A 142 -2.02 -33.04 34.05
CA ASN A 142 -1.66 -31.64 34.03
C ASN A 142 -2.23 -30.91 35.27
N ASN A 143 -1.42 -30.10 35.94
CA ASN A 143 -1.79 -29.44 37.19
C ASN A 143 -2.53 -28.10 37.01
N LEU A 144 -2.84 -27.67 35.79
CA LEU A 144 -3.58 -26.41 35.53
C LEU A 144 -4.97 -26.38 36.16
N ILE A 145 -5.70 -27.50 36.20
CA ILE A 145 -7.07 -27.58 36.71
C ILE A 145 -7.25 -28.52 37.91
N ASN A 146 -6.17 -29.15 38.38
CA ASN A 146 -6.14 -29.96 39.60
C ASN A 146 -4.69 -30.05 40.11
N GLN A 147 -4.32 -29.14 41.01
CA GLN A 147 -2.91 -28.97 41.43
C GLN A 147 -2.34 -30.15 42.22
N GLY A 148 -3.19 -30.98 42.83
CA GLY A 148 -2.73 -32.06 43.72
C GLY A 148 -2.40 -33.35 42.98
N THR A 149 -3.29 -33.80 42.10
CA THR A 149 -3.15 -35.08 41.39
C THR A 149 -3.03 -34.93 39.88
N GLY A 150 -3.13 -33.70 39.36
CA GLY A 150 -3.24 -33.44 37.94
C GLY A 150 -4.58 -33.91 37.36
N GLN A 151 -4.93 -33.41 36.18
CA GLN A 151 -6.08 -33.89 35.43
C GLN A 151 -5.75 -33.91 33.94
N ASN A 152 -6.37 -34.86 33.21
CA ASN A 152 -6.24 -34.90 31.77
C ASN A 152 -6.97 -33.73 31.12
N LEU A 153 -6.23 -32.89 30.40
CA LEU A 153 -6.81 -31.80 29.61
C LEU A 153 -7.44 -32.36 28.34
N GLN A 154 -8.76 -32.21 28.22
CA GLN A 154 -9.53 -32.69 27.07
C GLN A 154 -9.36 -31.81 25.82
N GLY A 155 -9.13 -30.51 26.00
CA GLY A 155 -8.79 -29.58 24.91
C GLY A 155 -7.30 -29.58 24.57
N GLY A 156 -6.91 -28.90 23.48
CA GLY A 156 -5.50 -28.59 23.18
C GLY A 156 -5.22 -27.11 23.39
N PRO A 157 -4.78 -26.68 24.59
CA PRO A 157 -4.40 -25.30 24.83
C PRO A 157 -3.38 -24.81 23.80
N GLU A 158 -3.66 -23.64 23.24
CA GLU A 158 -2.72 -22.88 22.41
C GLU A 158 -2.22 -21.68 23.21
N TYR A 159 -0.92 -21.40 23.11
CA TYR A 159 -0.27 -20.30 23.81
C TYR A 159 0.42 -19.37 22.83
N VAL A 160 0.63 -18.11 23.24
CA VAL A 160 1.38 -17.10 22.48
C VAL A 160 0.84 -16.96 21.05
N ALA A 161 -0.42 -16.53 20.88
CA ALA A 161 -1.06 -16.45 19.55
C ALA A 161 -1.07 -17.77 18.74
N GLY A 162 -0.77 -18.91 19.38
CA GLY A 162 -0.64 -20.21 18.74
C GLY A 162 0.78 -20.63 18.36
N PHE A 163 1.82 -19.86 18.73
CA PHE A 163 3.20 -20.33 18.56
C PHE A 163 3.44 -21.67 19.25
N TYR A 164 2.77 -21.92 20.37
CA TYR A 164 2.87 -23.19 21.07
C TYR A 164 1.52 -23.88 21.20
N ASN A 165 1.52 -25.20 21.08
CA ASN A 165 0.36 -26.04 21.35
C ASN A 165 0.72 -27.09 22.41
N LEU A 166 -0.24 -27.41 23.28
CA LEU A 166 -0.05 -28.47 24.25
C LEU A 166 -0.49 -29.81 23.67
N GLN A 167 0.50 -30.66 23.38
CA GLN A 167 0.33 -32.01 22.87
C GLN A 167 0.35 -33.04 24.01
N ASN A 168 0.02 -34.30 23.69
CA ASN A 168 -0.07 -35.36 24.69
C ASN A 168 1.21 -35.56 25.50
N GLY A 169 2.39 -35.27 24.92
CA GLY A 169 3.67 -35.39 25.63
C GLY A 169 4.13 -34.11 26.35
N GLY A 170 3.43 -32.97 26.19
CA GLY A 170 3.94 -31.65 26.58
C GLY A 170 3.82 -30.59 25.48
N LEU A 171 4.47 -29.46 25.71
CA LEU A 171 4.46 -28.31 24.79
C LEU A 171 5.24 -28.60 23.51
N SER A 172 4.67 -28.20 22.37
CA SER A 172 5.31 -28.20 21.06
C SER A 172 5.31 -26.78 20.48
N LEU A 173 6.35 -26.45 19.70
CA LEU A 173 6.49 -25.20 18.98
C LEU A 173 6.06 -25.42 17.54
N VAL A 174 5.06 -24.67 17.11
CA VAL A 174 4.50 -24.78 15.76
C VAL A 174 5.49 -24.25 14.72
N ALA A 175 5.52 -24.91 13.57
CA ALA A 175 6.29 -24.44 12.41
C ALA A 175 5.80 -23.05 11.99
N THR A 176 6.68 -22.06 12.04
CA THR A 176 6.32 -20.64 11.82
C THR A 176 6.99 -20.03 10.61
N LYS A 177 7.82 -20.81 9.91
CA LYS A 177 8.38 -20.47 8.60
C LYS A 177 7.32 -20.49 7.48
N THR A 178 6.23 -21.22 7.67
CA THR A 178 5.14 -21.35 6.68
C THR A 178 3.80 -21.11 7.35
N LEU A 179 3.40 -19.83 7.41
CA LEU A 179 2.12 -19.37 7.92
C LEU A 179 1.08 -19.19 6.81
N THR A 180 1.48 -19.24 5.54
CA THR A 180 0.60 -19.08 4.37
C THR A 180 -0.27 -20.31 4.07
N SER A 181 0.10 -21.50 4.53
CA SER A 181 -0.69 -22.72 4.29
C SER A 181 -1.87 -22.82 5.27
N GLY A 182 -3.07 -22.47 4.79
CA GLY A 182 -4.31 -22.63 5.53
C GLY A 182 -4.66 -24.11 5.76
N SER A 183 -4.29 -24.63 6.92
CA SER A 183 -4.96 -25.72 7.67
C SER A 183 -4.13 -26.17 8.89
N THR A 184 -2.82 -25.90 8.89
CA THR A 184 -1.90 -26.25 10.00
C THR A 184 -1.35 -25.03 10.75
N ALA A 185 -1.40 -23.84 10.15
CA ALA A 185 -0.98 -22.61 10.81
C ALA A 185 -2.02 -22.16 11.86
N PRO A 186 -1.58 -21.71 13.06
CA PRO A 186 -2.48 -21.21 14.08
C PRO A 186 -3.26 -19.99 13.58
N ARG A 187 -4.56 -19.95 13.84
CA ARG A 187 -5.48 -18.95 13.25
C ARG A 187 -4.99 -17.51 13.42
N VAL A 188 -4.53 -17.14 14.62
CA VAL A 188 -4.12 -15.76 14.91
C VAL A 188 -2.85 -15.38 14.14
N LEU A 189 -1.86 -16.28 14.04
CA LEU A 189 -0.64 -16.04 13.28
C LEU A 189 -0.87 -16.05 11.77
N HIS A 190 -1.72 -16.96 11.29
CA HIS A 190 -2.12 -17.01 9.88
C HIS A 190 -2.76 -15.70 9.44
N GLU A 191 -3.75 -15.21 10.20
CA GLU A 191 -4.46 -13.98 9.87
C GLU A 191 -3.55 -12.74 9.93
N ALA A 192 -2.63 -12.69 10.90
CA ALA A 192 -1.64 -11.60 10.99
C ALA A 192 -0.66 -11.63 9.81
N HIS A 193 -0.20 -12.81 9.40
CA HIS A 193 0.71 -12.96 8.26
C HIS A 193 0.04 -12.66 6.93
N LYS A 194 -1.20 -13.13 6.73
CA LYS A 194 -2.01 -12.80 5.56
C LYS A 194 -2.18 -11.28 5.42
N ALA A 195 -2.51 -10.59 6.50
CA ALA A 195 -2.69 -9.14 6.46
C ALA A 195 -1.36 -8.38 6.24
N TYR A 196 -0.23 -8.93 6.71
CA TYR A 196 1.11 -8.42 6.34
C TYR A 196 1.35 -8.50 4.83
N LEU A 197 1.00 -9.63 4.19
CA LEU A 197 1.16 -9.79 2.74
C LEU A 197 0.29 -8.81 1.94
N GLU A 198 -0.94 -8.55 2.40
CA GLU A 198 -1.85 -7.59 1.76
C GLU A 198 -1.32 -6.14 1.72
N LEU A 199 -0.39 -5.79 2.63
CA LEU A 199 0.22 -4.47 2.70
C LEU A 199 1.58 -4.35 2.04
N ARG A 200 2.21 -5.46 1.65
CA ARG A 200 3.57 -5.43 1.12
C ARG A 200 3.65 -4.92 -0.32
N ASP A 201 2.58 -5.06 -1.09
CA ASP A 201 2.57 -4.57 -2.47
C ASP A 201 2.49 -3.05 -2.47
N GLU A 202 3.56 -2.36 -2.85
CA GLU A 202 3.56 -0.90 -2.96
C GLU A 202 2.45 -0.44 -3.92
N PRO A 203 1.74 0.66 -3.61
CA PRO A 203 0.86 1.27 -4.59
C PRO A 203 1.69 1.59 -5.84
N ALA A 204 1.13 1.33 -7.02
CA ALA A 204 1.79 1.65 -8.28
C ALA A 204 2.21 3.12 -8.27
N THR A 205 3.49 3.38 -8.49
CA THR A 205 3.98 4.74 -8.66
C THR A 205 3.40 5.33 -9.94
N PHE A 206 3.03 6.61 -9.90
CA PHE A 206 2.60 7.31 -11.09
C PHE A 206 3.73 7.30 -12.12
N ALA A 207 3.43 6.87 -13.34
CA ALA A 207 4.35 6.91 -14.46
C ALA A 207 3.59 7.31 -15.73
N PHE A 208 4.24 8.11 -16.57
CA PHE A 208 3.75 8.33 -17.92
C PHE A 208 3.83 7.02 -18.72
N HIS A 209 2.77 6.71 -19.46
CA HIS A 209 2.69 5.51 -20.26
C HIS A 209 3.26 5.73 -21.67
N THR A 210 3.89 4.69 -22.21
CA THR A 210 4.33 4.66 -23.62
C THR A 210 3.14 4.57 -24.56
N VAL A 211 3.38 4.82 -25.85
CA VAL A 211 2.36 4.64 -26.89
C VAL A 211 1.79 3.22 -26.91
N ALA A 212 2.66 2.22 -26.77
CA ALA A 212 2.26 0.82 -26.73
C ALA A 212 1.37 0.52 -25.51
N THR A 213 1.78 1.00 -24.32
CA THR A 213 0.99 0.82 -23.10
C THR A 213 -0.38 1.52 -23.19
N LEU A 214 -0.44 2.73 -23.75
CA LEU A 214 -1.72 3.44 -23.96
C LEU A 214 -2.64 2.71 -24.95
N ALA A 215 -2.08 2.09 -26.00
CA ALA A 215 -2.86 1.34 -26.98
C ALA A 215 -3.53 0.09 -26.38
N GLU A 216 -2.95 -0.49 -25.33
CA GLU A 216 -3.47 -1.66 -24.64
C GLU A 216 -4.30 -1.31 -23.38
N ASP A 217 -4.19 -0.08 -22.85
CA ASP A 217 -4.90 0.33 -21.65
C ASP A 217 -6.42 0.47 -21.89
N PRO A 218 -7.27 -0.31 -21.21
CA PRO A 218 -8.71 -0.26 -21.40
C PRO A 218 -9.34 1.09 -21.05
N THR A 219 -8.79 1.83 -20.08
CA THR A 219 -9.25 3.17 -19.72
C THR A 219 -8.97 4.15 -20.85
N PHE A 220 -7.77 4.08 -21.44
CA PHE A 220 -7.43 4.94 -22.58
C PHE A 220 -8.28 4.59 -23.81
N GLN A 221 -8.49 3.30 -24.11
CA GLN A 221 -9.38 2.86 -25.19
C GLN A 221 -10.81 3.39 -25.02
N ALA A 222 -11.36 3.35 -23.81
CA ALA A 222 -12.70 3.87 -23.54
C ALA A 222 -12.79 5.40 -23.74
N ILE A 223 -11.81 6.15 -23.24
CA ILE A 223 -11.75 7.61 -23.39
C ILE A 223 -11.54 8.00 -24.86
N TYR A 224 -10.62 7.32 -25.55
CA TYR A 224 -10.39 7.50 -26.99
C TYR A 224 -11.68 7.29 -27.77
N THR A 225 -12.39 6.19 -27.49
CA THR A 225 -13.68 5.89 -28.11
C THR A 225 -14.69 7.01 -27.86
N ALA A 226 -14.87 7.43 -26.62
CA ALA A 226 -15.85 8.45 -26.26
C ALA A 226 -15.59 9.80 -26.95
N VAL A 227 -14.33 10.25 -27.03
CA VAL A 227 -13.98 11.53 -27.65
C VAL A 227 -14.01 11.46 -29.19
N THR A 228 -13.60 10.34 -29.78
CA THR A 228 -13.51 10.21 -31.25
C THR A 228 -14.81 9.75 -31.91
N GLN A 229 -15.65 8.97 -31.24
CA GLN A 229 -16.96 8.54 -31.77
C GLN A 229 -17.97 9.68 -31.81
N VAL A 230 -17.90 10.65 -30.89
CA VAL A 230 -18.68 11.91 -30.98
C VAL A 230 -18.35 12.68 -32.28
N ALA A 231 -17.19 12.42 -32.90
CA ALA A 231 -16.78 13.04 -34.16
C ALA A 231 -17.12 12.24 -35.43
N THR A 232 -17.64 11.00 -35.34
CA THR A 232 -17.71 10.08 -36.51
C THR A 232 -18.96 9.19 -36.55
N ASP A 233 -20.16 9.76 -36.47
CA ASP A 233 -21.40 9.05 -36.84
C ASP A 233 -21.64 9.07 -38.38
N ASN A 234 -20.65 8.60 -39.15
CA ASN A 234 -20.71 8.54 -40.63
C ASN A 234 -20.77 7.10 -41.20
N GLY A 235 -21.19 6.11 -40.41
CA GLY A 235 -21.63 4.81 -40.97
C GLY A 235 -20.57 3.96 -41.70
N GLU A 236 -19.27 4.09 -41.39
CA GLU A 236 -18.24 3.24 -41.99
C GLU A 236 -18.21 1.84 -41.36
N THR A 237 -18.26 0.81 -42.22
CA THR A 237 -18.36 -0.62 -41.90
C THR A 237 -17.01 -1.33 -41.66
N ASN A 238 -15.88 -0.63 -41.75
CA ASN A 238 -14.53 -1.17 -41.51
C ASN A 238 -13.77 -0.33 -40.48
N LYS A 239 -14.16 -0.39 -39.20
CA LYS A 239 -13.37 0.19 -38.11
C LYS A 239 -12.10 -0.64 -37.90
N LYS A 240 -10.94 0.01 -37.85
CA LYS A 240 -9.68 -0.68 -37.52
C LYS A 240 -9.76 -1.12 -36.05
N PRO A 241 -8.95 -2.12 -35.63
CA PRO A 241 -8.77 -2.41 -34.22
C PRO A 241 -8.34 -1.14 -33.46
N ILE A 242 -9.01 -0.84 -32.34
CA ILE A 242 -8.83 0.43 -31.61
C ILE A 242 -7.39 0.66 -31.14
N ASN A 243 -6.66 -0.41 -30.80
CA ASN A 243 -5.25 -0.34 -30.46
C ASN A 243 -4.39 0.19 -31.63
N ASN A 244 -4.72 -0.19 -32.87
CA ASN A 244 -4.03 0.31 -34.06
C ASN A 244 -4.38 1.78 -34.35
N GLU A 245 -5.62 2.20 -34.06
CA GLU A 245 -6.04 3.59 -34.18
C GLU A 245 -5.32 4.48 -33.16
N ILE A 246 -5.20 4.00 -31.91
CA ILE A 246 -4.45 4.67 -30.85
C ILE A 246 -2.96 4.76 -31.18
N ALA A 247 -2.35 3.67 -31.66
CA ALA A 247 -0.94 3.68 -32.05
C ALA A 247 -0.67 4.70 -33.18
N GLN A 248 -1.55 4.74 -34.19
CA GLN A 248 -1.47 5.74 -35.27
C GLN A 248 -1.70 7.17 -34.77
N PHE A 249 -2.60 7.34 -33.81
CA PHE A 249 -2.91 8.63 -33.19
C PHE A 249 -1.73 9.19 -32.39
N SER A 250 -1.09 8.35 -31.58
CA SER A 250 0.04 8.75 -30.74
C SER A 250 1.31 9.01 -31.58
N GLY A 251 1.48 8.30 -32.69
CA GLY A 251 2.60 8.51 -33.61
C GLY A 251 3.90 7.85 -33.12
N GLU A 252 5.04 8.45 -33.46
CA GLU A 252 6.37 7.95 -33.07
C GLU A 252 6.61 8.16 -31.57
N GLU A 253 7.10 7.14 -30.88
CA GLU A 253 7.14 7.10 -29.42
C GLU A 253 8.03 8.18 -28.81
N ALA A 254 9.23 8.43 -29.38
CA ALA A 254 10.12 9.45 -28.84
C ALA A 254 9.54 10.86 -29.01
N ALA A 255 8.92 11.12 -30.17
CA ALA A 255 8.20 12.37 -30.41
C ALA A 255 7.02 12.56 -29.44
N PHE A 256 6.24 11.50 -29.20
CA PHE A 256 5.10 11.52 -28.28
C PHE A 256 5.55 11.82 -26.84
N LEU A 257 6.53 11.09 -26.32
CA LEU A 257 7.05 11.33 -24.97
C LEU A 257 7.62 12.74 -24.85
N THR A 258 8.40 13.19 -25.83
CA THR A 258 8.93 14.56 -25.84
C THR A 258 7.82 15.61 -25.79
N GLU A 259 6.75 15.43 -26.56
CA GLU A 259 5.65 16.39 -26.66
C GLU A 259 4.79 16.44 -25.38
N PHE A 260 4.53 15.30 -24.76
CA PHE A 260 3.53 15.20 -23.68
C PHE A 260 4.11 14.98 -22.29
N THR A 261 5.42 14.75 -22.15
CA THR A 261 6.08 14.65 -20.84
C THR A 261 7.19 15.71 -20.74
N THR A 262 8.24 15.60 -21.55
CA THR A 262 9.46 16.42 -21.39
C THR A 262 9.22 17.91 -21.64
N LYS A 263 8.51 18.27 -22.71
CA LYS A 263 8.21 19.69 -23.01
C LYS A 263 7.36 20.33 -21.90
N PRO A 264 6.21 19.76 -21.50
CA PRO A 264 5.45 20.28 -20.37
C PRO A 264 6.26 20.42 -19.09
N GLU A 265 7.08 19.44 -18.73
CA GLU A 265 7.91 19.51 -17.50
C GLU A 265 8.92 20.66 -17.53
N SER A 266 9.45 20.98 -18.72
CA SER A 266 10.43 22.06 -18.92
C SER A 266 9.82 23.46 -19.03
N GLU A 267 8.50 23.57 -19.14
CA GLU A 267 7.82 24.85 -19.35
C GLU A 267 8.00 25.75 -18.12
N THR A 268 8.60 26.92 -18.33
CA THR A 268 8.89 27.89 -17.27
C THR A 268 7.66 28.69 -16.90
N ILE A 269 7.37 28.75 -15.61
CA ILE A 269 6.31 29.56 -15.02
C ILE A 269 6.93 30.78 -14.32
N PRO A 270 6.64 32.00 -14.80
CA PRO A 270 7.21 33.22 -14.22
C PRO A 270 6.80 33.44 -12.77
N LYS A 271 7.70 34.04 -11.99
CA LYS A 271 7.41 34.57 -10.65
C LYS A 271 6.17 35.47 -10.67
N GLY A 272 5.30 35.32 -9.67
CA GLY A 272 4.08 36.10 -9.50
C GLY A 272 2.85 35.50 -10.21
N THR A 273 3.04 34.56 -11.14
CA THR A 273 1.93 33.79 -11.73
C THR A 273 1.24 32.98 -10.64
N ALA A 274 -0.09 33.10 -10.53
CA ALA A 274 -0.89 32.36 -9.54
C ALA A 274 -0.37 32.42 -8.08
N GLY A 275 0.34 33.50 -7.71
CA GLY A 275 0.91 33.66 -6.35
C GLY A 275 2.24 32.94 -6.11
N LEU A 276 2.93 32.48 -7.15
CA LEU A 276 4.26 31.87 -7.03
C LEU A 276 5.32 32.89 -6.57
N ASN A 277 6.10 32.53 -5.56
CA ASN A 277 7.11 33.40 -4.94
C ASN A 277 8.42 33.49 -5.75
N GLN A 278 8.66 32.53 -6.63
CA GLN A 278 9.83 32.43 -7.50
C GLN A 278 9.43 31.82 -8.84
N GLU A 279 10.28 32.02 -9.85
CA GLU A 279 10.17 31.31 -11.11
C GLU A 279 10.45 29.81 -10.89
N THR A 280 9.69 28.97 -11.58
CA THR A 280 9.84 27.50 -11.49
C THR A 280 9.46 26.88 -12.84
N THR A 281 9.67 25.58 -13.01
CA THR A 281 9.15 24.84 -14.16
C THR A 281 7.92 24.04 -13.76
N LEU A 282 7.09 23.66 -14.73
CA LEU A 282 5.89 22.85 -14.49
C LEU A 282 6.23 21.52 -13.79
N GLY A 283 7.35 20.88 -14.13
CA GLY A 283 7.83 19.66 -13.48
C GLY A 283 8.33 19.83 -12.03
N ASN A 284 8.62 21.08 -11.61
CA ASN A 284 9.10 21.39 -10.26
C ASN A 284 8.03 22.04 -9.37
N LEU A 285 6.80 22.20 -9.86
CA LEU A 285 5.68 22.69 -9.06
C LEU A 285 5.35 21.71 -7.93
N GLN A 286 5.05 22.23 -6.74
CA GLN A 286 4.58 21.36 -5.67
C GLN A 286 3.19 20.80 -6.03
N PRO A 287 2.99 19.47 -5.92
CA PRO A 287 1.69 18.85 -6.16
C PRO A 287 0.60 19.43 -5.25
N GLY A 288 -0.63 19.50 -5.76
CA GLY A 288 -1.79 19.96 -4.98
C GLY A 288 -2.13 21.44 -5.21
N GLU A 289 -1.96 22.27 -4.19
CA GLU A 289 -2.50 23.64 -4.19
C GLU A 289 -1.81 24.57 -5.21
N GLU A 290 -0.48 24.46 -5.39
CA GLU A 290 0.25 25.25 -6.40
C GLU A 290 -0.18 24.88 -7.82
N ALA A 291 -0.18 23.58 -8.15
CA ALA A 291 -0.63 23.09 -9.45
C ALA A 291 -2.09 23.46 -9.76
N LYS A 292 -2.99 23.37 -8.76
CA LYS A 292 -4.40 23.76 -8.91
C LYS A 292 -4.56 25.25 -9.19
N ARG A 293 -3.92 26.11 -8.39
CA ARG A 293 -3.99 27.57 -8.58
C ARG A 293 -3.46 27.98 -9.94
N LEU A 294 -2.39 27.33 -10.40
CA LEU A 294 -1.83 27.59 -11.72
C LEU A 294 -2.79 27.19 -12.85
N LEU A 295 -3.41 26.01 -12.75
CA LEU A 295 -4.42 25.57 -13.71
C LEU A 295 -5.59 26.56 -13.78
N GLU A 296 -6.14 26.96 -12.63
CA GLU A 296 -7.24 27.93 -12.56
C GLU A 296 -6.85 29.29 -13.16
N HIS A 297 -5.62 29.75 -12.90
CA HIS A 297 -5.09 30.98 -13.49
C HIS A 297 -5.10 30.95 -15.02
N TYR A 298 -4.54 29.90 -15.62
CA TYR A 298 -4.49 29.79 -17.09
C TYR A 298 -5.87 29.52 -17.71
N GLN A 299 -6.76 28.80 -17.03
CA GLN A 299 -8.16 28.67 -17.47
C GLN A 299 -8.84 30.05 -17.52
N GLN A 300 -8.69 30.87 -16.48
CA GLN A 300 -9.26 32.22 -16.45
C GLN A 300 -8.68 33.11 -17.56
N LEU A 301 -7.36 33.05 -17.80
CA LEU A 301 -6.72 33.76 -18.91
C LEU A 301 -7.29 33.32 -20.26
N ASN A 302 -7.40 32.01 -20.49
CA ASN A 302 -7.94 31.46 -21.74
C ASN A 302 -9.40 31.91 -21.97
N PHE A 303 -10.25 31.89 -20.93
CA PHE A 303 -11.61 32.43 -21.02
C PHE A 303 -11.62 33.92 -21.33
N GLY A 304 -10.75 34.71 -20.69
CA GLY A 304 -10.60 36.14 -20.97
C GLY A 304 -10.20 36.41 -22.43
N THR A 305 -9.23 35.65 -22.95
CA THR A 305 -8.78 35.76 -24.34
C THR A 305 -9.87 35.36 -25.33
N LEU A 306 -10.60 34.27 -25.07
CA LEU A 306 -11.76 33.85 -25.88
C LEU A 306 -12.84 34.94 -25.91
N ASN A 307 -13.20 35.51 -24.76
CA ASN A 307 -14.18 36.60 -24.69
C ASN A 307 -13.70 37.86 -25.43
N SER A 308 -12.40 38.18 -25.36
CA SER A 308 -11.81 39.31 -26.10
C SER A 308 -11.83 39.08 -27.61
N LYS A 309 -11.51 37.86 -28.08
CA LYS A 309 -11.62 37.47 -29.49
C LYS A 309 -13.07 37.50 -29.96
N LEU A 310 -14.02 36.98 -29.18
CA LEU A 310 -15.47 37.03 -29.47
C LEU A 310 -15.97 38.47 -29.59
N LYS A 311 -15.55 39.36 -28.68
CA LYS A 311 -15.91 40.77 -28.74
C LYS A 311 -15.32 41.47 -29.96
N SER A 312 -14.06 41.16 -30.29
CA SER A 312 -13.38 41.70 -31.48
C SER A 312 -14.05 41.24 -32.78
N LEU A 313 -14.52 39.98 -32.82
CA LEU A 313 -15.35 39.48 -33.91
C LEU A 313 -16.69 40.20 -33.99
N GLN A 314 -17.39 40.34 -32.87
CA GLN A 314 -18.67 41.06 -32.83
C GLN A 314 -18.51 42.48 -33.36
N ASP A 315 -17.50 43.22 -32.89
CA ASP A 315 -17.20 44.59 -33.30
C ASP A 315 -16.79 44.71 -34.78
N ALA A 316 -16.08 43.71 -35.32
CA ALA A 316 -15.74 43.65 -36.75
C ALA A 316 -16.97 43.35 -37.62
N THR A 317 -17.89 42.53 -37.12
CA THR A 317 -19.10 42.11 -37.84
C THR A 317 -20.14 43.24 -37.90
N THR A 318 -20.30 44.04 -36.83
CA THR A 318 -21.19 45.22 -36.83
C THR A 318 -20.70 46.37 -37.71
N LYS A 319 -19.40 46.40 -38.06
CA LYS A 319 -18.79 47.46 -38.87
C LYS A 319 -18.64 47.13 -40.36
N GLN A 320 -19.06 45.93 -40.82
CA GLN A 320 -18.82 45.43 -42.17
C GLN A 320 -17.33 45.56 -42.59
N ASP A 321 -16.40 45.31 -41.66
CA ASP A 321 -14.97 45.43 -41.92
C ASP A 321 -14.47 44.18 -42.68
N PRO A 322 -13.80 44.32 -43.84
CA PRO A 322 -13.27 43.19 -44.61
C PRO A 322 -12.25 42.34 -43.85
N LYS A 323 -11.74 42.78 -42.68
CA LYS A 323 -10.86 41.99 -41.80
C LYS A 323 -11.56 40.94 -40.94
N ALA A 324 -12.90 40.83 -40.99
CA ALA A 324 -13.62 39.78 -40.25
C ALA A 324 -13.15 38.36 -40.61
N ALA A 325 -12.77 38.12 -41.88
CA ALA A 325 -12.24 36.84 -42.34
C ALA A 325 -10.87 36.49 -41.72
N ASP A 326 -10.01 37.48 -41.51
CA ASP A 326 -8.69 37.30 -40.87
C ASP A 326 -8.79 36.97 -39.38
N ILE A 327 -9.85 37.41 -38.71
CA ILE A 327 -10.08 37.08 -37.29
C ILE A 327 -10.63 35.66 -37.16
N CYS A 328 -11.51 35.22 -38.06
CA CYS A 328 -11.99 33.83 -38.11
C CYS A 328 -10.84 32.82 -38.34
N ASN A 329 -9.87 33.15 -39.20
CA ASN A 329 -8.69 32.30 -39.41
C ASN A 329 -7.73 32.25 -38.20
N LYS A 330 -7.82 33.20 -37.26
CA LYS A 330 -7.02 33.25 -36.02
C LYS A 330 -7.71 32.60 -34.81
N ILE A 331 -8.88 32.00 -35.03
CA ILE A 331 -9.63 31.24 -34.01
C ILE A 331 -9.39 29.73 -34.16
N THR A 332 -8.89 29.29 -35.31
CA THR A 332 -8.33 27.94 -35.49
C THR A 332 -6.86 27.94 -35.07
N ASP A 333 -6.61 27.71 -33.77
CA ASP A 333 -5.42 27.08 -33.19
C ASP A 333 -5.80 26.60 -31.78
#